data_AF-A0A6J8DSG6-F1
#
_entry.id   AF-A0A6J8DSG6-F1
#
_cell.length_a   1.000
_cell.length_b   1.000
_cell.length_c   1.000
_cell.angle_alpha   90.00
_cell.angle_beta   90.00
_cell.angle_gamma   90.00
#
_symmetry.space_group_name_H-M   'P 1'
#
loop_
_entity.id
_entity.type
_entity.pdbx_description
1 polymer ?
#
loop_
_entity_poly.entity_id
_entity_poly.type
_entity_poly.pdbx_seq_one_letter_code
_entity_poly.pdbx_strand_id
1 'polypeptide(L)'
;MDPTKILAKFKGDFTENPSRWWKLFENFVNLYWDESKFCNAFPLFLEENAQIWFNGLPEDVTDTRENLKCEFLKKYQISHGQNFQKLSDFIDLKQQETESVAEYINRVNVLSEDQDVGQFKLTKLQYKCKPEFVRLMSLGKWPETVEEAEVRLRSVEANFHYLEKCEKKESEDKIISELKPKIDMMFQQLSAVNSKSLQQPTARRHAEQSVWVISQRYNSVLKDLREQTKWLCMFYTKDRDSFDNCLRENDVIPTLEERQRIKEELKKKKHRKLILKTDQPTDYWLLN
;
A
#
# COMPACT_ATOMS: atom_id res chain seq x y z
N MET A 1 -2.70 62.88 21.86
CA MET A 1 -2.93 61.42 21.71
C MET A 1 -1.64 60.81 21.21
N ASP A 2 -1.22 59.70 21.79
CA ASP A 2 -0.05 58.96 21.30
C ASP A 2 -0.41 58.28 19.97
N PRO A 3 0.19 58.67 18.83
CA PRO A 3 -0.14 58.14 17.51
C PRO A 3 0.00 56.61 17.45
N THR A 4 0.92 56.05 18.24
CA THR A 4 1.22 54.60 18.27
C THR A 4 0.12 53.77 18.95
N LYS A 5 -0.85 54.40 19.62
CA LYS A 5 -2.01 53.71 20.24
C LYS A 5 -3.22 53.59 19.32
N ILE A 6 -3.18 54.18 18.13
CA ILE A 6 -4.31 54.22 17.19
C ILE A 6 -4.26 53.06 16.20
N LEU A 7 -3.06 52.70 15.73
CA LEU A 7 -2.83 51.53 14.90
C LEU A 7 -2.25 50.40 15.75
N ALA A 8 -2.87 49.22 15.71
CA ALA A 8 -2.31 48.03 16.35
C ALA A 8 -0.96 47.68 15.70
N LYS A 9 0.05 47.41 16.52
CA LYS A 9 1.36 46.97 16.04
C LYS A 9 1.26 45.59 15.41
N PHE A 10 2.11 45.34 14.41
CA PHE A 10 2.21 44.06 13.73
C PHE A 10 3.22 43.17 14.43
N LYS A 11 2.79 42.00 14.89
CA LYS A 11 3.63 41.03 15.59
C LYS A 11 4.36 40.09 14.64
N GLY A 12 3.83 39.93 13.43
CA GLY A 12 4.30 38.93 12.49
C GLY A 12 3.81 37.53 12.86
N ASP A 13 2.61 37.45 13.44
CA ASP A 13 1.96 36.18 13.73
C ASP A 13 1.09 35.70 12.55
N PHE A 14 0.67 34.43 12.59
CA PHE A 14 -0.12 33.80 11.52
C PHE A 14 -1.59 34.24 11.50
N THR A 15 -2.04 35.06 12.44
CA THR A 15 -3.41 35.58 12.56
C THR A 15 -3.59 36.97 11.95
N GLU A 16 -2.49 37.70 11.71
CA GLU A 16 -2.50 39.09 11.26
C GLU A 16 -2.48 39.26 9.73
N ASN A 17 -3.53 39.82 9.11
CA ASN A 17 -3.53 40.04 7.66
C ASN A 17 -2.54 41.16 7.22
N PRO A 18 -1.43 40.85 6.52
CA PRO A 18 -0.35 41.80 6.25
C PRO A 18 -0.74 42.84 5.22
N SER A 19 -1.52 42.46 4.20
CA SER A 19 -2.00 43.41 3.18
C SER A 19 -3.00 44.40 3.76
N ARG A 20 -3.88 43.94 4.64
CA ARG A 20 -4.84 44.80 5.36
C ARG A 20 -4.10 45.71 6.33
N TRP A 21 -3.18 45.16 7.12
CA TRP A 21 -2.41 45.91 8.08
C TRP A 21 -1.53 46.96 7.39
N TRP A 22 -0.84 46.60 6.31
CA TRP A 22 -0.02 47.53 5.52
C TRP A 22 -0.84 48.70 4.98
N LYS A 23 -2.07 48.44 4.47
CA LYS A 23 -2.96 49.53 4.03
C LYS A 23 -3.36 50.46 5.18
N LEU A 24 -3.62 49.91 6.37
CA LEU A 24 -3.94 50.71 7.56
C LEU A 24 -2.73 51.54 8.01
N PHE A 25 -1.53 50.95 7.97
CA PHE A 25 -0.28 51.64 8.21
C PHE A 25 -0.03 52.76 7.19
N GLU A 26 -0.17 52.50 5.89
CA GLU A 26 -0.02 53.52 4.84
C GLU A 26 -0.99 54.68 5.05
N ASN A 27 -2.26 54.39 5.29
CA ASN A 27 -3.26 55.42 5.56
C ASN A 27 -2.92 56.21 6.82
N PHE A 28 -2.44 55.55 7.87
CA PHE A 28 -2.04 56.20 9.10
C PHE A 28 -0.85 57.13 8.90
N VAL A 29 0.23 56.64 8.29
CA VAL A 29 1.43 57.43 8.04
C VAL A 29 1.11 58.62 7.14
N ASN A 30 0.35 58.42 6.05
CA ASN A 30 -0.02 59.51 5.14
C ASN A 30 -0.90 60.59 5.79
N LEU A 31 -1.61 60.27 6.88
CA LEU A 31 -2.44 61.24 7.61
C LEU A 31 -1.64 62.08 8.60
N TYR A 32 -0.51 61.57 9.12
CA TYR A 32 0.21 62.18 10.25
C TYR A 32 1.67 62.53 9.95
N TRP A 33 2.27 61.99 8.88
CA TRP A 33 3.68 62.12 8.57
C TRP A 33 3.96 62.28 7.07
N ASP A 34 5.06 62.97 6.78
CA ASP A 34 5.60 63.10 5.43
C ASP A 34 6.28 61.80 4.98
N GLU A 35 6.32 61.60 3.67
CA GLU A 35 6.88 60.41 3.01
C GLU A 35 8.34 60.12 3.43
N SER A 36 9.12 61.17 3.73
CA SER A 36 10.51 61.05 4.20
C SER A 36 10.66 60.39 5.58
N LYS A 37 9.58 60.30 6.37
CA LYS A 37 9.56 59.66 7.69
C LYS A 37 8.94 58.27 7.68
N PHE A 38 8.48 57.79 6.52
CA PHE A 38 7.75 56.53 6.38
C PHE A 38 8.57 55.32 6.86
N CYS A 39 9.77 55.14 6.31
CA CYS A 39 10.65 54.01 6.64
C CYS A 39 11.15 54.08 8.09
N ASN A 40 11.42 55.28 8.60
CA ASN A 40 11.85 55.48 9.98
C ASN A 40 10.73 55.22 11.00
N ALA A 41 9.48 55.47 10.63
CA ALA A 41 8.33 55.21 11.48
C ALA A 41 7.95 53.72 11.51
N PHE A 42 8.18 52.98 10.44
CA PHE A 42 7.82 51.57 10.31
C PHE A 42 8.22 50.66 11.49
N PRO A 43 9.47 50.63 11.98
CA PRO A 43 9.86 49.78 13.11
C PRO A 43 9.11 50.07 14.41
N LEU A 44 8.55 51.28 14.58
CA LEU A 44 7.77 51.63 15.78
C LEU A 44 6.42 50.90 15.84
N PHE A 45 5.96 50.41 14.68
CA PHE A 45 4.70 49.68 14.52
C PHE A 45 4.90 48.18 14.39
N LEU A 46 6.13 47.69 14.60
CA LEU A 46 6.43 46.25 14.65
C LEU A 46 6.69 45.83 16.09
N GLU A 47 6.33 44.59 16.40
CA GLU A 47 6.64 43.92 17.67
C GLU A 47 7.03 42.46 17.41
N GLU A 48 7.60 41.82 18.43
CA GLU A 48 7.90 40.38 18.43
C GLU A 48 8.67 39.92 17.17
N ASN A 49 8.14 38.95 16.43
CA ASN A 49 8.80 38.33 15.27
C ASN A 49 9.01 39.31 14.12
N ALA A 50 8.08 40.25 13.92
CA ALA A 50 8.21 41.27 12.88
C ALA A 50 9.33 42.25 13.18
N GLN A 51 9.53 42.62 14.44
CA GLN A 51 10.63 43.50 14.83
C GLN A 51 12.00 42.81 14.68
N ILE A 52 12.09 41.53 15.05
CA ILE A 52 13.31 40.73 14.86
C ILE A 52 13.66 40.62 13.37
N TRP A 53 12.66 40.36 12.52
CA TRP A 53 12.85 40.32 11.07
C TRP A 53 13.36 41.66 10.52
N PHE A 54 12.74 42.77 10.90
CA PHE A 54 13.12 44.09 10.41
C PHE A 54 14.56 44.46 10.80
N ASN A 55 14.97 44.18 12.04
CA ASN A 55 16.33 44.45 12.52
C ASN A 55 17.41 43.62 11.78
N GLY A 56 17.02 42.54 11.10
CA GLY A 56 17.91 41.71 10.29
C GLY A 56 17.99 42.14 8.82
N LEU A 57 17.24 43.16 8.39
CA LEU A 57 17.27 43.65 7.02
C LEU A 57 18.47 44.58 6.79
N PRO A 58 19.11 44.50 5.61
CA PRO A 58 20.14 45.46 5.23
C PRO A 58 19.53 46.83 4.87
N GLU A 59 20.30 47.90 5.05
CA GLU A 59 19.81 49.30 4.97
C GLU A 59 19.24 49.66 3.59
N ASP A 60 19.77 49.03 2.53
CA ASP A 60 19.34 49.17 1.12
C ASP A 60 17.92 48.67 0.87
N VAL A 61 17.40 47.77 1.71
CA VAL A 61 16.02 47.28 1.62
C VAL A 61 15.05 48.21 2.38
N THR A 62 15.56 48.91 3.40
CA THR A 62 14.76 49.80 4.26
C THR A 62 14.72 51.24 3.77
N ASP A 63 15.40 51.54 2.66
CA ASP A 63 15.63 52.89 2.14
C ASP A 63 14.38 53.55 1.55
N THR A 64 13.53 52.75 0.93
CA THR A 64 12.37 53.19 0.16
C THR A 64 11.14 52.43 0.60
N ARG A 65 10.01 53.13 0.54
CA ARG A 65 8.70 52.57 0.87
C ARG A 65 8.38 51.36 0.01
N GLU A 66 8.73 51.40 -1.27
CA GLU A 66 8.46 50.34 -2.25
C GLU A 66 9.27 49.07 -1.94
N ASN A 67 10.56 49.20 -1.64
CA ASN A 67 11.40 48.05 -1.27
C ASN A 67 10.92 47.41 0.03
N LEU A 68 10.64 48.25 1.03
CA LEU A 68 10.15 47.79 2.33
C LEU A 68 8.79 47.10 2.23
N LYS A 69 7.87 47.64 1.41
CA LYS A 69 6.57 47.01 1.10
C LYS A 69 6.75 45.67 0.43
N CYS A 70 7.62 45.61 -0.58
CA CYS A 70 7.87 44.41 -1.35
C CYS A 70 8.39 43.29 -0.45
N GLU A 71 9.41 43.55 0.38
CA GLU A 71 9.98 42.56 1.29
C GLU A 71 9.04 42.20 2.45
N PHE A 72 8.28 43.17 2.98
CA PHE A 72 7.26 42.89 4.00
C PHE A 72 6.17 41.95 3.47
N LEU A 73 5.61 42.25 2.30
CA LEU A 73 4.56 41.41 1.71
C LEU A 73 5.15 40.06 1.23
N LYS A 74 6.36 40.03 0.68
CA LYS A 74 7.03 38.77 0.36
C LYS A 74 7.21 37.88 1.61
N LYS A 75 7.57 38.45 2.75
CA LYS A 75 7.76 37.72 4.01
C LYS A 75 6.43 37.24 4.62
N TYR A 76 5.42 38.10 4.65
CA TYR A 76 4.19 37.85 5.42
C TYR A 76 2.95 37.57 4.55
N GLN A 77 2.83 38.13 3.34
CA GLN A 77 1.67 37.94 2.46
C GLN A 77 1.62 36.55 1.80
N ILE A 78 2.75 35.87 1.64
CA ILE A 78 2.81 34.50 1.11
C ILE A 78 2.16 33.48 2.08
N SER A 79 1.83 33.89 3.32
CA SER A 79 1.56 32.94 4.40
C SER A 79 0.11 32.78 4.92
N HIS A 80 -0.86 33.65 4.57
CA HIS A 80 -2.12 33.64 5.34
C HIS A 80 -3.19 32.64 4.96
N GLY A 81 -3.37 32.32 3.68
CA GLY A 81 -4.46 31.41 3.27
C GLY A 81 -3.97 30.00 3.02
N GLN A 82 -2.94 29.89 2.17
CA GLN A 82 -2.48 28.61 1.67
C GLN A 82 -1.44 27.96 2.59
N ASN A 83 -0.54 28.72 3.23
CA ASN A 83 0.45 28.14 4.14
C ASN A 83 -0.13 27.78 5.51
N PHE A 84 -1.08 28.53 6.07
CA PHE A 84 -1.75 28.11 7.31
C PHE A 84 -2.54 26.81 7.09
N GLN A 85 -3.28 26.70 5.99
CA GLN A 85 -3.97 25.47 5.64
C GLN A 85 -2.97 24.34 5.36
N LYS A 86 -1.94 24.56 4.54
CA LYS A 86 -0.89 23.55 4.29
C LYS A 86 -0.17 23.12 5.57
N LEU A 87 0.12 24.05 6.48
CA LEU A 87 0.79 23.77 7.76
C LEU A 87 -0.14 23.01 8.72
N SER A 88 -1.41 23.42 8.80
CA SER A 88 -2.44 22.68 9.55
C SER A 88 -2.60 21.27 8.99
N ASP A 89 -2.74 21.15 7.66
CA ASP A 89 -2.85 19.88 6.95
C ASP A 89 -1.61 19.01 7.16
N PHE A 90 -0.43 19.62 7.21
CA PHE A 90 0.82 18.95 7.52
C PHE A 90 0.88 18.50 8.99
N ILE A 91 0.45 19.32 9.94
CA ILE A 91 0.40 18.97 11.37
C ILE A 91 -0.58 17.82 11.63
N ASP A 92 -1.72 17.80 10.96
CA ASP A 92 -2.73 16.74 11.08
C ASP A 92 -2.46 15.55 10.14
N LEU A 93 -1.42 15.65 9.30
CA LEU A 93 -1.06 14.63 8.33
C LEU A 93 -0.79 13.30 9.01
N LYS A 94 -1.59 12.31 8.61
CA LYS A 94 -1.49 10.89 8.92
C LYS A 94 -1.80 10.09 7.65
N GLN A 95 -1.21 8.90 7.55
CA GLN A 95 -1.54 7.98 6.47
C GLN A 95 -2.99 7.51 6.61
N GLN A 96 -3.75 7.55 5.53
CA GLN A 96 -5.13 7.08 5.51
C GLN A 96 -5.21 5.55 5.38
N GLU A 97 -6.32 4.95 5.79
CA GLU A 97 -6.50 3.48 5.79
C GLU A 97 -6.36 2.86 4.39
N THR A 98 -6.94 3.50 3.38
CA THR A 98 -6.91 3.03 1.98
C THR A 98 -5.70 3.52 1.19
N GLU A 99 -4.87 4.37 1.79
CA GLU A 99 -3.75 5.03 1.12
C GLU A 99 -2.49 4.17 1.17
N SER A 100 -1.80 4.08 0.03
CA SER A 100 -0.50 3.42 -0.07
C SER A 100 0.61 4.27 0.56
N VAL A 101 1.72 3.64 0.95
CA VAL A 101 2.90 4.35 1.46
C VAL A 101 3.45 5.32 0.42
N ALA A 102 3.43 4.97 -0.86
CA ALA A 102 3.92 5.83 -1.93
C ALA A 102 3.11 7.13 -2.04
N GLU A 103 1.78 7.05 -1.96
CA GLU A 103 0.88 8.21 -1.99
C GLU A 103 1.06 9.08 -0.75
N TYR A 104 1.18 8.44 0.43
CA TYR A 104 1.41 9.13 1.69
C TYR A 104 2.73 9.92 1.68
N ILE A 105 3.84 9.27 1.26
CA ILE A 105 5.15 9.93 1.13
C ILE A 105 5.06 11.12 0.17
N ASN A 106 4.37 10.95 -0.97
CA ASN A 106 4.20 12.03 -1.92
C ASN A 106 3.45 13.24 -1.31
N ARG A 107 2.39 13.00 -0.53
CA ARG A 107 1.69 14.08 0.19
C ARG A 107 2.57 14.75 1.23
N VAL A 108 3.35 13.98 1.99
CA VAL A 108 4.33 14.51 2.94
C VAL A 108 5.32 15.43 2.21
N ASN A 109 5.82 15.02 1.04
CA ASN A 109 6.75 15.80 0.23
C ASN A 109 6.12 17.09 -0.28
N VAL A 110 4.95 17.02 -0.91
CA VAL A 110 4.23 18.19 -1.46
C VAL A 110 3.88 19.21 -0.37
N LEU A 111 3.48 18.75 0.82
CA LEU A 111 3.15 19.64 1.94
C LEU A 111 4.38 20.22 2.65
N SER A 112 5.58 19.70 2.39
CA SER A 112 6.85 20.17 2.99
C SER A 112 7.82 20.83 1.99
N GLU A 113 7.47 20.92 0.71
CA GLU A 113 8.34 21.37 -0.40
C GLU A 113 8.90 22.79 -0.20
N ASP A 114 8.13 23.67 0.46
CA ASP A 114 8.48 25.08 0.68
C ASP A 114 8.99 25.37 2.11
N GLN A 115 9.18 24.35 2.96
CA GLN A 115 9.46 24.55 4.39
C GLN A 115 10.74 23.82 4.85
N ASP A 116 11.57 24.49 5.66
CA ASP A 116 12.73 23.89 6.32
C ASP A 116 12.28 23.01 7.50
N VAL A 117 11.63 21.89 7.18
CA VAL A 117 10.93 21.02 8.15
C VAL A 117 11.43 19.58 8.10
N GLY A 118 12.69 19.35 7.70
CA GLY A 118 13.28 18.01 7.56
C GLY A 118 13.07 17.11 8.79
N GLN A 119 13.22 17.67 10.00
CA GLN A 119 12.99 16.94 11.26
C GLN A 119 11.51 16.57 11.48
N PHE A 120 10.57 17.44 11.09
CA PHE A 120 9.15 17.16 11.17
C PHE A 120 8.74 16.12 10.12
N LYS A 121 9.32 16.18 8.92
CA LYS A 121 9.13 15.18 7.87
C LYS A 121 9.50 13.78 8.35
N LEU A 122 10.68 13.65 8.96
CA LEU A 122 11.12 12.39 9.56
C LEU A 122 10.13 11.89 10.62
N THR A 123 9.70 12.78 11.51
CA THR A 123 8.70 12.47 12.56
C THR A 123 7.39 11.95 11.94
N LYS A 124 6.92 12.53 10.83
CA LYS A 124 5.71 12.08 10.13
C LYS A 124 5.84 10.69 9.54
N LEU A 125 6.97 10.40 8.91
CA LEU A 125 7.23 9.09 8.32
C LEU A 125 7.38 7.99 9.39
N GLN A 126 7.97 8.32 10.55
CA GLN A 126 8.19 7.37 11.64
C GLN A 126 6.94 7.05 12.45
N TYR A 127 6.11 8.07 12.76
CA TYR A 127 5.08 7.94 13.80
C TYR A 127 3.65 8.19 13.33
N LYS A 128 3.45 8.72 12.11
CA LYS A 128 2.11 9.07 11.59
C LYS A 128 1.67 8.23 10.38
N CYS A 129 2.42 7.18 10.06
CA CYS A 129 1.96 6.10 9.18
C CYS A 129 0.99 5.16 9.92
N LYS A 130 0.47 4.15 9.22
CA LYS A 130 -0.46 3.17 9.81
C LYS A 130 0.14 2.50 11.07
N PRO A 131 -0.64 2.24 12.13
CA PRO A 131 -0.12 1.72 13.40
C PRO A 131 0.68 0.42 13.25
N GLU A 132 0.22 -0.49 12.40
CA GLU A 132 0.93 -1.72 12.05
C GLU A 132 2.30 -1.45 11.41
N PHE A 133 2.41 -0.42 10.58
CA PHE A 133 3.67 -0.05 9.94
C PHE A 133 4.60 0.60 10.95
N VAL A 134 4.11 1.46 11.85
CA VAL A 134 4.91 2.02 12.96
C VAL A 134 5.50 0.90 13.81
N ARG A 135 4.72 -0.13 14.15
CA ARG A 135 5.20 -1.29 14.92
C ARG A 135 6.32 -2.02 14.19
N LEU A 136 6.17 -2.27 12.89
CA LEU A 136 7.19 -2.95 12.07
C LEU A 136 8.44 -2.08 11.86
N MET A 137 8.27 -0.76 11.74
CA MET A 137 9.38 0.20 11.67
C MET A 137 10.22 0.18 12.95
N SER A 138 9.56 0.05 14.10
CA SER A 138 10.18 -0.09 15.43
C SER A 138 11.02 -1.36 15.61
N LEU A 139 10.88 -2.35 14.73
CA LEU A 139 11.66 -3.60 14.80
C LEU A 139 13.08 -3.35 14.27
N GLY A 140 13.92 -2.74 15.11
CA GLY A 140 15.32 -2.44 14.81
C GLY A 140 15.68 -0.97 15.06
N LYS A 141 16.80 -0.53 14.48
CA LYS A 141 17.20 0.87 14.54
C LYS A 141 16.20 1.74 13.78
N TRP A 142 15.75 2.81 14.42
CA TRP A 142 14.91 3.82 13.76
C TRP A 142 15.71 4.56 12.69
N PRO A 143 15.07 4.90 11.55
CA PRO A 143 15.72 5.70 10.52
C PRO A 143 16.16 7.06 11.05
N GLU A 144 17.38 7.49 10.72
CA GLU A 144 17.89 8.80 11.16
C GLU A 144 17.70 9.88 10.09
N THR A 145 17.45 9.48 8.84
CA THR A 145 17.17 10.39 7.73
C THR A 145 15.82 10.12 7.10
N VAL A 146 15.31 11.11 6.37
CA VAL A 146 14.05 11.03 5.63
C VAL A 146 14.13 9.91 4.58
N GLU A 147 15.25 9.82 3.87
CA GLU A 147 15.48 8.86 2.79
C GLU A 147 15.46 7.43 3.35
N GLU A 148 16.12 7.20 4.48
CA GLU A 148 16.10 5.91 5.16
C GLU A 148 14.68 5.54 5.61
N ALA A 149 13.93 6.52 6.12
CA ALA A 149 12.54 6.31 6.54
C ALA A 149 11.63 5.95 5.36
N GLU A 150 11.77 6.63 4.22
CA GLU A 150 10.98 6.33 3.02
C GLU A 150 11.26 4.92 2.48
N VAL A 151 12.53 4.54 2.36
CA VAL A 151 12.93 3.20 1.87
C VAL A 151 12.39 2.10 2.79
N ARG A 152 12.54 2.30 4.10
CA ARG A 152 12.09 1.33 5.09
C ARG A 152 10.57 1.19 5.11
N LEU A 153 9.85 2.31 5.04
CA LEU A 153 8.38 2.29 5.06
C LEU A 153 7.80 1.58 3.82
N ARG A 154 8.39 1.80 2.63
CA ARG A 154 8.02 1.05 1.41
C ARG A 154 8.28 -0.45 1.55
N SER A 155 9.40 -0.82 2.18
CA SER A 155 9.75 -2.22 2.43
C SER A 155 8.76 -2.88 3.41
N VAL A 156 8.32 -2.14 4.43
CA VAL A 156 7.31 -2.60 5.40
C VAL A 156 5.98 -2.87 4.71
N GLU A 157 5.49 -1.96 3.86
CA GLU A 157 4.24 -2.16 3.11
C GLU A 157 4.30 -3.38 2.18
N ALA A 158 5.40 -3.54 1.45
CA ALA A 158 5.59 -4.70 0.57
C ALA A 158 5.57 -6.03 1.34
N ASN A 159 6.26 -6.08 2.48
CA ASN A 159 6.27 -7.25 3.35
C ASN A 159 4.91 -7.51 3.99
N PHE A 160 4.19 -6.46 4.38
CA PHE A 160 2.87 -6.58 4.98
C PHE A 160 1.86 -7.17 4.00
N HIS A 161 1.81 -6.67 2.76
CA HIS A 161 0.95 -7.24 1.72
C HIS A 161 1.31 -8.69 1.36
N TYR A 162 2.60 -9.03 1.39
CA TYR A 162 3.04 -10.41 1.21
C TYR A 162 2.50 -11.31 2.33
N LEU A 163 2.62 -10.87 3.59
CA LEU A 163 2.12 -11.61 4.76
C LEU A 163 0.59 -11.73 4.76
N GLU A 164 -0.15 -10.65 4.50
CA GLU A 164 -1.61 -10.71 4.38
C GLU A 164 -2.06 -11.68 3.29
N LYS A 165 -1.34 -11.72 2.15
CA LYS A 165 -1.64 -12.65 1.06
C LYS A 165 -1.37 -14.10 1.48
N CYS A 166 -0.31 -14.35 2.24
CA CYS A 166 -0.01 -15.65 2.81
C CYS A 166 -1.07 -16.08 3.83
N GLU A 167 -1.46 -15.21 4.76
CA GLU A 167 -2.50 -15.48 5.76
C GLU A 167 -3.86 -15.69 5.14
N LYS A 168 -4.25 -14.88 4.15
CA LYS A 168 -5.50 -15.07 3.39
C LYS A 168 -5.50 -16.42 2.70
N LYS A 169 -4.41 -16.79 2.03
CA LYS A 169 -4.26 -18.10 1.40
C LYS A 169 -4.36 -19.25 2.42
N GLU A 170 -3.73 -19.12 3.58
CA GLU A 170 -3.82 -20.12 4.65
C GLU A 170 -5.24 -20.22 5.24
N SER A 171 -5.94 -19.09 5.37
CA SER A 171 -7.34 -19.05 5.82
C SER A 171 -8.30 -19.65 4.79
N GLU A 172 -8.08 -19.39 3.50
CA GLU A 172 -8.82 -20.00 2.39
C GLU A 172 -8.58 -21.50 2.37
N ASP A 173 -7.32 -21.95 2.53
CA ASP A 173 -6.98 -23.37 2.60
C ASP A 173 -7.62 -24.06 3.81
N LYS A 174 -7.71 -23.38 4.98
CA LYS A 174 -8.47 -23.86 6.15
C LYS A 174 -9.97 -23.94 5.89
N ILE A 175 -10.59 -22.90 5.34
CA ILE A 175 -12.02 -22.87 5.00
C ILE A 175 -12.35 -23.97 3.99
N ILE A 176 -11.49 -24.16 2.98
CA ILE A 176 -11.60 -25.25 2.01
C ILE A 176 -11.48 -26.60 2.73
N SER A 177 -10.52 -26.76 3.65
CA SER A 177 -10.36 -28.00 4.44
C SER A 177 -11.59 -28.33 5.32
N GLU A 178 -12.31 -27.31 5.80
CA GLU A 178 -13.52 -27.47 6.62
C GLU A 178 -14.81 -27.68 5.81
N LEU A 179 -14.93 -27.00 4.66
CA LEU A 179 -16.12 -27.06 3.80
C LEU A 179 -16.10 -28.28 2.87
N LYS A 180 -14.93 -28.70 2.41
CA LYS A 180 -14.76 -29.86 1.52
C LYS A 180 -15.38 -31.14 2.08
N PRO A 181 -15.10 -31.58 3.33
CA PRO A 181 -15.75 -32.76 3.89
C PRO A 181 -17.27 -32.59 4.05
N LYS A 182 -17.79 -31.38 4.28
CA LYS A 182 -19.25 -31.13 4.36
C LYS A 182 -19.93 -31.21 2.98
N ILE A 183 -19.28 -30.67 1.96
CA ILE A 183 -19.71 -30.76 0.56
C ILE A 183 -19.67 -32.24 0.11
N ASP A 184 -18.59 -32.95 0.45
CA ASP A 184 -18.46 -34.38 0.17
C ASP A 184 -19.54 -35.20 0.91
N MET A 185 -19.88 -34.84 2.14
CA MET A 185 -20.98 -35.47 2.89
C MET A 185 -22.36 -35.18 2.26
N MET A 186 -22.59 -33.97 1.74
CA MET A 186 -23.81 -33.64 0.98
C MET A 186 -23.88 -34.39 -0.36
N PHE A 187 -22.76 -34.51 -1.08
CA PHE A 187 -22.66 -35.34 -2.29
C PHE A 187 -22.89 -36.83 -1.97
N GLN A 188 -22.37 -37.31 -0.84
CA GLN A 188 -22.64 -38.67 -0.35
C GLN A 188 -24.10 -38.87 0.07
N GLN A 189 -24.75 -37.88 0.67
CA GLN A 189 -26.18 -37.95 1.00
C GLN A 189 -27.05 -37.93 -0.27
N LEU A 190 -26.69 -37.13 -1.27
CA LEU A 190 -27.36 -37.09 -2.58
C LEU A 190 -27.17 -38.41 -3.37
N SER A 191 -26.03 -39.08 -3.21
CA SER A 191 -25.79 -40.40 -3.82
C SER A 191 -26.38 -41.56 -3.00
N ALA A 192 -26.45 -41.46 -1.67
CA ALA A 192 -27.03 -42.47 -0.78
C ALA A 192 -28.56 -42.53 -0.81
N VAL A 193 -29.25 -41.46 -1.23
CA VAL A 193 -30.69 -41.54 -1.60
C VAL A 193 -30.91 -42.50 -2.79
N ASN A 194 -29.86 -42.81 -3.56
CA ASN A 194 -29.89 -43.75 -4.69
C ASN A 194 -29.32 -45.16 -4.40
N SER A 195 -28.93 -45.50 -3.17
CA SER A 195 -28.54 -46.88 -2.82
C SER A 195 -28.54 -47.14 -1.32
N LYS A 196 -29.56 -47.84 -0.82
CA LYS A 196 -29.57 -48.40 0.54
C LYS A 196 -28.48 -49.48 0.66
N SER A 197 -27.52 -49.34 1.59
CA SER A 197 -27.41 -50.15 2.83
C SER A 197 -26.00 -50.14 3.47
N LEU A 198 -26.00 -49.81 4.78
CA LEU A 198 -25.20 -50.28 5.92
C LEU A 198 -23.65 -50.10 6.03
N GLN A 199 -23.32 -49.27 7.04
CA GLN A 199 -22.44 -49.50 8.22
C GLN A 199 -20.90 -49.33 8.14
N GLN A 200 -20.42 -48.42 9.02
CA GLN A 200 -19.04 -48.13 9.50
C GLN A 200 -18.56 -49.18 10.56
N PRO A 201 -17.35 -49.12 11.22
CA PRO A 201 -16.27 -48.10 11.22
C PRO A 201 -14.77 -48.56 11.27
N THR A 202 -13.91 -47.57 10.96
CA THR A 202 -12.55 -47.25 11.50
C THR A 202 -11.27 -48.04 11.13
N ALA A 203 -10.37 -47.35 10.41
CA ALA A 203 -8.92 -47.25 10.68
C ALA A 203 -8.34 -45.95 10.05
N ARG A 204 -8.62 -44.75 10.59
CA ARG A 204 -7.68 -43.95 11.41
C ARG A 204 -6.21 -44.13 10.97
N ARG A 205 -5.69 -43.42 9.97
CA ARG A 205 -5.38 -41.98 9.95
C ARG A 205 -4.86 -41.67 8.53
N HIS A 206 -5.45 -40.73 7.80
CA HIS A 206 -5.16 -40.33 6.40
C HIS A 206 -5.95 -41.01 5.26
N ALA A 207 -6.97 -41.83 5.54
CA ALA A 207 -7.96 -42.20 4.54
C ALA A 207 -8.92 -41.02 4.27
N GLU A 208 -9.38 -40.86 3.02
CA GLU A 208 -10.40 -39.88 2.57
C GLU A 208 -9.94 -38.43 2.32
N GLN A 209 -8.66 -38.13 2.44
CA GLN A 209 -8.14 -36.81 2.06
C GLN A 209 -7.80 -36.76 0.56
N SER A 210 -8.53 -35.93 -0.18
CA SER A 210 -8.24 -35.66 -1.59
C SER A 210 -7.14 -34.61 -1.71
N VAL A 211 -5.92 -35.05 -2.03
CA VAL A 211 -4.77 -34.17 -2.32
C VAL A 211 -4.78 -33.80 -3.80
N TRP A 212 -4.77 -32.49 -4.09
CA TRP A 212 -4.73 -31.97 -5.46
C TRP A 212 -3.34 -31.41 -5.73
N VAL A 213 -2.57 -32.11 -6.55
CA VAL A 213 -1.22 -31.69 -6.94
C VAL A 213 -1.29 -31.15 -8.37
N ILE A 214 -1.00 -29.85 -8.53
CA ILE A 214 -0.85 -29.22 -9.84
C ILE A 214 0.65 -29.10 -10.12
N SER A 215 1.14 -29.90 -11.06
CA SER A 215 2.53 -29.87 -11.47
C SER A 215 2.68 -29.75 -12.98
N GLN A 216 3.72 -29.04 -13.42
CA GLN A 216 4.13 -28.98 -14.83
C GLN A 216 4.90 -30.24 -15.28
N ARG A 217 5.52 -30.97 -14.33
CA ARG A 217 6.30 -32.18 -14.59
C ARG A 217 5.80 -33.31 -13.70
N TYR A 218 5.47 -34.45 -14.31
CA TYR A 218 4.97 -35.60 -13.55
C TYR A 218 5.99 -36.11 -12.52
N ASN A 219 7.27 -36.15 -12.91
CA ASN A 219 8.35 -36.65 -12.07
C ASN A 219 8.70 -35.75 -10.87
N SER A 220 8.21 -34.49 -10.83
CA SER A 220 8.44 -33.63 -9.66
C SER A 220 7.45 -33.92 -8.52
N VAL A 221 6.40 -34.70 -8.76
CA VAL A 221 5.53 -35.23 -7.70
C VAL A 221 6.25 -36.41 -7.07
N LEU A 222 6.34 -36.46 -5.73
CA LEU A 222 7.00 -37.56 -5.02
C LEU A 222 6.41 -38.92 -5.43
N LYS A 223 7.28 -39.91 -5.68
CA LYS A 223 6.88 -41.24 -6.17
C LYS A 223 5.79 -41.89 -5.30
N ASP A 224 5.96 -41.85 -3.98
CA ASP A 224 5.00 -42.41 -3.02
C ASP A 224 3.61 -41.78 -3.13
N LEU A 225 3.54 -40.48 -3.48
CA LEU A 225 2.28 -39.78 -3.71
C LEU A 225 1.65 -40.17 -5.05
N ARG A 226 2.47 -40.41 -6.09
CA ARG A 226 2.00 -40.86 -7.41
C ARG A 226 1.39 -42.27 -7.32
N GLU A 227 2.04 -43.19 -6.61
CA GLU A 227 1.55 -44.57 -6.42
C GLU A 227 0.25 -44.64 -5.61
N GLN A 228 0.02 -43.68 -4.73
CA GLN A 228 -1.20 -43.59 -3.90
C GLN A 228 -2.32 -42.76 -4.54
N THR A 229 -2.06 -42.15 -5.70
CA THR A 229 -3.05 -41.35 -6.41
C THR A 229 -4.09 -42.26 -7.05
N LYS A 230 -5.38 -41.97 -6.82
CA LYS A 230 -6.52 -42.73 -7.38
C LYS A 230 -7.06 -42.17 -8.70
N TRP A 231 -6.87 -40.86 -8.89
CA TRP A 231 -7.37 -40.10 -10.03
C TRP A 231 -6.31 -39.11 -10.46
N LEU A 232 -5.97 -39.14 -11.76
CA LEU A 232 -5.00 -38.24 -12.35
C LEU A 232 -5.68 -37.43 -13.47
N CYS A 233 -5.57 -36.10 -13.40
CA CYS A 233 -6.04 -35.21 -14.47
C CYS A 233 -4.83 -34.67 -15.25
N MET A 234 -4.76 -34.96 -16.53
CA MET A 234 -3.70 -34.50 -17.44
C MET A 234 -4.25 -33.52 -18.47
N PHE A 235 -3.49 -32.45 -18.69
CA PHE A 235 -3.65 -31.55 -19.83
C PHE A 235 -2.53 -31.79 -20.84
N TYR A 236 -2.69 -31.30 -22.07
CA TYR A 236 -1.61 -31.34 -23.05
C TYR A 236 -0.38 -30.58 -22.53
N THR A 237 0.74 -31.29 -22.35
CA THR A 237 2.04 -30.70 -21.98
C THR A 237 2.95 -30.66 -23.21
N LYS A 238 3.71 -29.56 -23.35
CA LYS A 238 4.75 -29.45 -24.40
C LYS A 238 5.95 -30.37 -24.12
N ASP A 239 6.15 -30.72 -22.85
CA ASP A 239 7.17 -31.68 -22.41
C ASP A 239 6.75 -33.10 -22.80
N ARG A 240 7.46 -33.66 -23.80
CA ARG A 240 7.20 -34.98 -24.37
C ARG A 240 7.41 -36.08 -23.34
N ASP A 241 8.46 -35.96 -22.54
CA ASP A 241 8.91 -37.02 -21.64
C ASP A 241 7.96 -37.13 -20.44
N SER A 242 7.50 -35.99 -19.90
CA SER A 242 6.55 -35.96 -18.79
C SER A 242 5.21 -36.64 -19.12
N PHE A 243 4.69 -36.45 -20.34
CA PHE A 243 3.42 -37.06 -20.75
C PHE A 243 3.54 -38.57 -20.96
N ASP A 244 4.56 -39.00 -21.71
CA ASP A 244 4.74 -40.41 -22.07
C ASP A 244 5.16 -41.25 -20.84
N ASN A 245 5.93 -40.67 -19.90
CA ASN A 245 6.27 -41.31 -18.63
C ASN A 245 5.04 -41.51 -17.74
N CYS A 246 4.16 -40.52 -17.69
CA CYS A 246 2.95 -40.60 -16.87
C CYS A 246 1.99 -41.71 -17.33
N LEU A 247 1.75 -41.82 -18.64
CA LEU A 247 0.92 -42.88 -19.20
C LEU A 247 1.56 -44.27 -19.04
N ARG A 248 2.90 -44.35 -19.08
CA ARG A 248 3.63 -45.60 -18.90
C ARG A 248 3.63 -46.08 -17.46
N GLU A 249 3.82 -45.18 -16.50
CA GLU A 249 3.91 -45.52 -15.07
C GLU A 249 2.55 -45.98 -14.50
N ASN A 250 1.43 -45.45 -15.00
CA ASN A 250 0.10 -45.78 -14.50
C ASN A 250 -0.59 -46.94 -15.25
N ASP A 251 -0.15 -47.24 -16.47
CA ASP A 251 -0.63 -48.33 -17.34
C ASP A 251 -2.17 -48.48 -17.47
N VAL A 252 -2.91 -47.36 -17.36
CA VAL A 252 -4.39 -47.34 -17.46
C VAL A 252 -4.87 -47.49 -18.91
N ILE A 253 -4.11 -46.99 -19.88
CA ILE A 253 -4.45 -47.07 -21.32
C ILE A 253 -3.57 -48.16 -21.95
N PRO A 254 -4.13 -49.30 -22.37
CA PRO A 254 -3.33 -50.50 -22.67
C PRO A 254 -2.51 -50.40 -23.96
N THR A 255 -3.02 -49.76 -25.01
CA THR A 255 -2.42 -49.80 -26.35
C THR A 255 -1.70 -48.51 -26.72
N LEU A 256 -0.53 -48.62 -27.36
CA LEU A 256 0.29 -47.47 -27.80
C LEU A 256 -0.47 -46.55 -28.77
N GLU A 257 -1.26 -47.12 -29.66
CA GLU A 257 -2.08 -46.41 -30.65
C GLU A 257 -3.12 -45.50 -29.98
N GLU A 258 -3.79 -46.00 -28.94
CA GLU A 258 -4.77 -45.27 -28.13
C GLU A 258 -4.12 -44.10 -27.38
N ARG A 259 -2.94 -44.33 -26.79
CA ARG A 259 -2.14 -43.29 -26.12
C ARG A 259 -1.79 -42.16 -27.10
N GLN A 260 -1.38 -42.50 -28.32
CA GLN A 260 -1.06 -41.53 -29.36
C GLN A 260 -2.31 -40.77 -29.85
N ARG A 261 -3.45 -41.45 -30.01
CA ARG A 261 -4.72 -40.82 -30.39
C ARG A 261 -5.14 -39.76 -29.36
N ILE A 262 -5.09 -40.11 -28.07
CA ILE A 262 -5.45 -39.20 -26.97
C ILE A 262 -4.51 -37.99 -26.94
N LYS A 263 -3.21 -38.20 -27.14
CA LYS A 263 -2.21 -37.11 -27.20
C LYS A 263 -2.53 -36.11 -28.31
N GLU A 264 -2.87 -36.60 -29.50
CA GLU A 264 -3.28 -35.73 -30.62
C GLU A 264 -4.61 -35.00 -30.34
N GLU A 265 -5.57 -35.66 -29.69
CA GLU A 265 -6.84 -35.03 -29.30
C GLU A 265 -6.68 -33.92 -28.26
N LEU A 266 -5.80 -34.10 -27.28
CA LEU A 266 -5.45 -33.10 -26.28
C LEU A 266 -4.68 -31.92 -26.90
N LYS A 267 -3.84 -32.18 -27.92
CA LYS A 267 -3.10 -31.14 -28.66
C LYS A 267 -4.02 -30.26 -29.51
N LYS A 268 -5.03 -30.86 -30.15
CA LYS A 268 -5.95 -30.17 -31.08
C LYS A 268 -6.95 -29.25 -30.38
N LYS A 269 -7.44 -29.62 -29.19
CA LYS A 269 -8.47 -28.87 -28.46
C LYS A 269 -7.92 -28.29 -27.16
N LYS A 270 -7.93 -26.96 -27.05
CA LYS A 270 -7.50 -26.24 -25.84
C LYS A 270 -8.42 -26.59 -24.66
N HIS A 271 -7.85 -26.69 -23.45
CA HIS A 271 -8.54 -27.00 -22.18
C HIS A 271 -9.11 -28.42 -22.05
N ARG A 272 -9.01 -29.24 -23.09
CA ARG A 272 -9.36 -30.66 -23.00
C ARG A 272 -8.47 -31.38 -21.99
N LYS A 273 -9.04 -32.30 -21.23
CA LYS A 273 -8.36 -33.01 -20.15
C LYS A 273 -8.62 -34.51 -20.20
N LEU A 274 -7.57 -35.27 -19.93
CA LEU A 274 -7.62 -36.72 -19.75
C LEU A 274 -7.66 -37.02 -18.27
N ILE A 275 -8.67 -37.77 -17.83
CA ILE A 275 -8.77 -38.29 -16.47
C ILE A 275 -8.42 -39.77 -16.50
N LEU A 276 -7.43 -40.17 -15.72
CA LEU A 276 -7.09 -41.57 -15.46
C LEU A 276 -7.59 -41.95 -14.07
N LYS A 277 -8.36 -43.01 -13.96
CA LYS A 277 -8.63 -43.72 -12.70
C LYS A 277 -7.64 -44.87 -12.61
N THR A 278 -6.70 -44.74 -11.69
CA THR A 278 -5.60 -45.68 -11.44
C THR A 278 -5.98 -46.76 -10.42
N ASP A 279 -7.04 -46.51 -9.63
CA ASP A 279 -7.58 -47.50 -8.69
C ASP A 279 -8.48 -48.51 -9.41
N GLN A 280 -8.44 -49.78 -9.00
CA GLN A 280 -9.19 -50.85 -9.66
C GLN A 280 -10.71 -50.70 -9.44
N PRO A 281 -11.57 -50.92 -10.46
CA PRO A 281 -11.22 -51.16 -11.86
C PRO A 281 -10.67 -49.88 -12.51
N THR A 282 -9.54 -50.01 -13.20
CA THR A 282 -8.91 -48.90 -13.92
C THR A 282 -9.78 -48.44 -15.09
N ASP A 283 -9.86 -47.13 -15.30
CA ASP A 283 -10.66 -46.56 -16.38
C ASP A 283 -10.12 -45.17 -16.76
N TYR A 284 -10.52 -44.65 -17.92
CA TYR A 284 -10.12 -43.31 -18.36
C TYR A 284 -11.21 -42.58 -19.14
N TRP A 285 -11.24 -41.26 -19.01
CA TRP A 285 -12.19 -40.40 -19.71
C TRP A 285 -11.52 -39.19 -20.32
N LEU A 286 -11.98 -38.81 -21.51
CA LEU A 286 -11.55 -37.60 -22.19
C LEU A 286 -12.67 -36.56 -22.12
N LEU A 287 -12.47 -35.53 -21.31
CA LEU A 287 -13.45 -34.48 -21.08
C LEU A 287 -13.10 -33.21 -21.86
N ASN A 288 -14.13 -32.52 -22.35
CA ASN A 288 -14.00 -31.21 -23.01
C ASN A 288 -13.76 -30.08 -22.00
#